data_AF-A0A7C2JXH4-F1
#
_entry.id   AF-A0A7C2JXH4-F1
#
_cell.length_a   1.000
_cell.length_b   1.000
_cell.length_c   1.000
_cell.angle_alpha   90.00
_cell.angle_beta   90.00
_cell.angle_gamma   90.00
#
_symmetry.space_group_name_H-M   'P 1'
#
loop_
_entity.id
_entity.type
_entity.pdbx_description
1 polymer ?
#
loop_
_entity_poly.entity_id
_entity_poly.type
_entity_poly.pdbx_seq_one_letter_code
_entity_poly.pdbx_strand_id
1 'polypeptide(L)'
;MVISRLRTSHHKNHLRQPMRLVIVQVPNRDGSRNELWLLTDRLELSADLVAVAYRYRWTVELFFRWMKSVLGARHLISHKENGVTLQMYAAMIVSLLIVIYTGSKPTVRTFEILQFYLLGWVTDDELDAHLAGLAGLKKTV
;
A
#
# COMPACT_ATOMS: atom_id res chain seq x y z
N MET A 1 32.26 -12.22 -3.55
CA MET A 1 32.99 -11.48 -4.60
C MET A 1 32.41 -10.08 -4.91
N VAL A 2 31.34 -9.60 -4.24
CA VAL A 2 30.71 -8.27 -4.53
C VAL A 2 31.03 -7.18 -3.47
N ILE A 3 31.37 -7.55 -2.23
CA ILE A 3 31.69 -6.58 -1.15
C ILE A 3 32.92 -5.72 -1.46
N SER A 4 33.86 -6.20 -2.29
CA SER A 4 35.06 -5.42 -2.66
C SER A 4 34.76 -4.25 -3.60
N ARG A 5 33.57 -4.16 -4.22
CA ARG A 5 33.24 -3.09 -5.17
C ARG A 5 32.62 -1.84 -4.55
N LEU A 6 32.13 -1.91 -3.31
CA LEU A 6 31.60 -0.73 -2.60
C LEU A 6 32.67 0.02 -1.80
N ARG A 7 33.89 -0.51 -1.71
CA ARG A 7 35.02 0.16 -1.06
C ARG A 7 35.89 0.83 -2.12
N THR A 8 35.40 1.91 -2.72
CA THR A 8 36.22 2.79 -3.56
C THR A 8 37.15 3.62 -2.68
N SER A 9 38.46 3.53 -2.94
CA SER A 9 39.54 4.13 -2.13
C SER A 9 39.58 5.67 -2.08
N HIS A 10 38.54 6.36 -2.56
CA HIS A 10 38.58 7.81 -2.82
C HIS A 10 37.40 8.65 -2.29
N HIS A 11 36.46 8.07 -1.55
CA HIS A 11 35.34 8.86 -1.01
C HIS A 11 35.49 9.06 0.51
N LYS A 12 35.56 10.33 0.93
CA LYS A 12 35.33 10.73 2.33
C LYS A 12 34.06 10.02 2.81
N ASN A 13 34.12 9.40 3.98
CA ASN A 13 33.00 8.65 4.54
C ASN A 13 31.89 9.65 4.94
N HIS A 14 30.98 9.95 4.01
CA HIS A 14 29.84 10.85 4.25
C HIS A 14 28.73 10.18 5.08
N LEU A 15 28.80 8.86 5.24
CA LEU A 15 27.87 8.10 6.05
C LEU A 15 28.35 8.13 7.50
N ARG A 16 27.63 8.88 8.35
CA ARG A 16 27.97 9.05 9.77
C ARG A 16 27.66 7.80 10.63
N GLN A 17 26.96 6.82 10.06
CA GLN A 17 26.46 5.65 10.78
C GLN A 17 26.90 4.34 10.11
N PRO A 18 27.14 3.27 10.89
CA PRO A 18 27.48 1.97 10.33
C PRO A 18 26.30 1.43 9.52
N MET A 19 26.56 1.00 8.29
CA MET A 19 25.55 0.46 7.38
C MET A 19 25.92 -0.97 6.99
N ARG A 20 24.92 -1.84 6.91
CA ARG A 20 25.02 -3.24 6.47
C ARG A 20 24.36 -3.39 5.10
N LEU A 21 25.08 -4.03 4.18
CA LEU A 21 24.54 -4.43 2.89
C LEU A 21 23.95 -5.85 2.99
N VAL A 22 22.72 -6.02 2.54
CA VAL A 22 22.01 -7.30 2.44
C VAL A 22 21.69 -7.53 0.96
N ILE A 23 22.14 -8.67 0.40
CA ILE A 23 21.87 -9.06 -0.98
C ILE A 23 20.79 -10.15 -0.95
N VAL A 24 19.65 -9.88 -1.57
CA VAL A 24 18.50 -10.79 -1.62
C VAL A 24 18.35 -11.29 -3.06
N GLN A 25 18.28 -12.61 -3.24
CA GLN A 25 18.02 -13.22 -4.54
C GLN A 25 16.51 -13.33 -4.74
N VAL A 26 15.96 -12.58 -5.69
CA VAL A 26 14.53 -12.57 -5.99
C VAL A 26 14.31 -13.31 -7.31
N PRO A 27 13.44 -14.34 -7.35
CA PRO A 27 13.09 -14.98 -8.61
C PRO A 27 12.31 -14.00 -9.49
N ASN A 28 12.74 -13.85 -10.73
CA ASN A 28 12.03 -13.08 -11.74
C ASN A 28 10.93 -13.94 -12.38
N ARG A 29 9.98 -13.29 -13.05
CA ARG A 29 8.84 -13.94 -13.73
C ARG A 29 9.29 -14.93 -14.83
N ASP A 30 10.46 -14.67 -15.43
CA ASP A 30 11.08 -15.51 -16.45
C ASP A 30 11.96 -16.64 -15.88
N GLY A 31 11.97 -16.85 -14.55
CA GLY A 31 12.80 -17.87 -13.90
C GLY A 31 14.28 -17.48 -13.69
N SER A 32 14.72 -16.33 -14.22
CA SER A 32 16.03 -15.75 -13.91
C SER A 32 16.08 -15.25 -12.45
N ARG A 33 17.26 -15.31 -11.82
CA ARG A 33 17.47 -14.76 -10.47
C ARG A 33 17.95 -13.32 -10.59
N ASN A 34 17.25 -12.39 -9.96
CA ASN A 34 17.67 -11.00 -9.87
C ASN A 34 18.23 -10.70 -8.47
N GLU A 35 19.31 -9.95 -8.41
CA GLU A 35 19.92 -9.55 -7.14
C GLU A 35 19.38 -8.20 -6.69
N LEU A 36 18.70 -8.18 -5.55
CA LEU A 36 18.24 -6.96 -4.89
C LEU A 36 19.23 -6.58 -3.79
N TRP A 37 19.82 -5.39 -3.90
CA TRP A 37 20.80 -4.88 -2.95
C TRP A 37 20.14 -3.90 -1.99
N LEU A 38 20.11 -4.25 -0.70
CA LEU A 38 19.47 -3.48 0.35
C LEU A 38 20.53 -2.95 1.31
N LEU A 39 20.49 -1.65 1.61
CA LEU A 39 21.36 -1.02 2.60
C LEU A 39 20.53 -0.68 3.84
N THR A 40 20.97 -1.11 5.02
CA THR A 40 20.28 -0.88 6.28
C THR A 40 21.23 -0.44 7.39
N ASP A 41 20.76 0.45 8.25
CA ASP A 41 21.41 0.85 9.51
C ASP A 41 21.09 -0.12 10.66
N ARG A 42 20.20 -1.09 10.44
CA ARG A 42 19.80 -2.10 11.43
C ARG A 42 20.72 -3.31 11.37
N LEU A 43 21.83 -3.22 12.10
CA LEU A 43 22.88 -4.26 12.10
C LEU A 43 22.41 -5.60 12.71
N GLU A 44 21.60 -5.53 13.76
CA GLU A 44 21.13 -6.68 14.55
C GLU A 44 19.97 -7.45 13.91
N LEU A 45 19.29 -6.85 12.93
CA LEU A 45 18.12 -7.46 12.30
C LEU A 45 18.56 -8.56 11.33
N SER A 46 17.85 -9.70 11.31
CA SER A 46 18.15 -10.76 10.35
C SER A 46 17.98 -10.28 8.91
N ALA A 47 18.82 -10.80 7.99
CA ALA A 47 18.74 -10.49 6.57
C ALA A 47 17.35 -10.80 5.98
N ASP A 48 16.71 -11.88 6.44
CA ASP A 48 15.36 -12.26 6.02
C ASP A 48 14.32 -11.22 6.41
N LEU A 49 14.41 -10.69 7.63
CA LEU A 49 13.49 -9.65 8.11
C LEU A 49 13.69 -8.33 7.36
N VAL A 50 14.93 -7.99 7.01
CA VAL A 50 15.23 -6.83 6.16
C VAL A 50 14.61 -7.01 4.76
N ALA A 51 14.72 -8.21 4.18
CA ALA A 51 14.11 -8.54 2.89
C ALA A 51 12.57 -8.45 2.94
N VAL A 52 11.96 -9.00 3.99
CA VAL A 52 10.51 -8.93 4.23
C VAL A 52 10.05 -7.49 4.45
N ALA A 53 10.77 -6.70 5.25
CA ALA A 53 10.46 -5.29 5.44
C ALA A 53 10.50 -4.52 4.11
N TYR A 54 11.50 -4.78 3.27
CA TYR A 54 11.57 -4.18 1.95
C TYR A 54 10.42 -4.61 1.03
N ARG A 55 9.96 -5.87 1.11
CA ARG A 55 8.76 -6.33 0.39
C ARG A 55 7.51 -5.51 0.74
N TYR A 56 7.37 -5.08 2.00
CA TYR A 56 6.25 -4.22 2.41
C TYR A 56 6.31 -2.80 1.84
N ARG A 57 7.46 -2.32 1.34
CA ARG A 57 7.57 -1.02 0.65
C ARG A 57 6.55 -0.90 -0.50
N TRP A 58 6.40 -1.96 -1.30
CA TRP A 58 5.43 -1.99 -2.39
C TRP A 58 3.98 -1.96 -1.89
N THR A 59 3.71 -2.53 -0.71
CA THR A 59 2.37 -2.51 -0.10
C THR A 59 1.96 -1.09 0.26
N VAL A 60 2.89 -0.27 0.75
CA VAL A 60 2.67 1.16 1.03
C VAL A 60 2.38 1.92 -0.27
N GLU A 61 3.10 1.62 -1.35
CA GLU A 61 2.84 2.25 -2.65
C GLU A 61 1.47 1.88 -3.22
N LEU A 62 1.09 0.60 -3.14
CA LEU A 62 -0.24 0.11 -3.46
C LEU A 62 -1.33 0.82 -2.65
N PHE A 63 -1.09 1.02 -1.35
CA PHE A 63 -2.01 1.74 -0.46
C PHE A 63 -2.20 3.19 -0.93
N PHE A 64 -1.12 3.93 -1.20
CA PHE A 64 -1.25 5.30 -1.69
C PHE A 64 -1.87 5.38 -3.09
N ARG A 65 -1.57 4.42 -3.97
CA ARG A 65 -2.21 4.33 -5.28
C ARG A 65 -3.72 4.13 -5.15
N TRP A 66 -4.13 3.18 -4.31
CA TRP A 66 -5.55 2.93 -4.04
C TRP A 66 -6.22 4.12 -3.35
N MET A 67 -5.57 4.74 -2.37
CA MET A 67 -6.09 5.91 -1.65
C MET A 67 -6.38 7.07 -2.61
N LYS A 68 -5.48 7.35 -3.56
CA LYS A 68 -5.70 8.37 -4.59
C LYS A 68 -6.92 8.05 -5.48
N SER A 69 -7.15 6.78 -5.80
CA SER A 69 -8.33 6.35 -6.55
C SER A 69 -9.62 6.51 -5.76
N VAL A 70 -9.64 6.12 -4.49
CA VAL A 70 -10.82 6.20 -3.61
C VAL A 70 -11.17 7.63 -3.23
N LEU A 71 -10.18 8.47 -2.97
CA LEU A 71 -10.40 9.88 -2.67
C LEU A 71 -10.93 10.68 -3.86
N GLY A 72 -11.05 10.07 -5.05
CA GLY A 72 -11.39 10.81 -6.25
C GLY A 72 -10.37 11.91 -6.53
N ALA A 73 -9.07 11.69 -6.24
CA ALA A 73 -8.00 12.69 -6.39
C ALA A 73 -7.77 13.16 -7.85
N ARG A 74 -8.67 12.81 -8.79
CA ARG A 74 -8.84 13.47 -10.08
C ARG A 74 -9.60 14.80 -9.96
N HIS A 75 -10.53 14.93 -9.02
CA HIS A 75 -11.29 16.15 -8.72
C HIS A 75 -11.49 16.30 -7.21
N LEU A 76 -10.71 17.18 -6.59
CA LEU A 76 -10.88 17.54 -5.18
C LEU A 76 -12.25 18.23 -5.01
N ILE A 77 -12.98 17.87 -3.96
CA ILE A 77 -14.26 18.51 -3.63
C ILE A 77 -14.02 19.93 -3.09
N SER A 78 -12.85 20.15 -2.48
CA SER A 78 -12.44 21.45 -1.96
C SER A 78 -10.94 21.68 -2.18
N HIS A 79 -10.57 22.91 -2.54
CA HIS A 79 -9.17 23.35 -2.67
C HIS A 79 -8.62 23.95 -1.37
N LYS A 80 -9.41 24.00 -0.30
CA LYS A 80 -8.96 24.46 1.02
C LYS A 80 -8.36 23.30 1.81
N GLU A 81 -7.30 23.57 2.57
CA GLU A 81 -6.59 22.56 3.39
C GLU A 81 -7.55 21.76 4.28
N ASN A 82 -8.43 22.43 5.02
CA ASN A 82 -9.42 21.78 5.88
C ASN A 82 -10.37 20.85 5.13
N GLY A 83 -10.75 21.22 3.90
CA GLY A 83 -11.64 20.41 3.07
C GLY A 83 -10.96 19.13 2.59
N VAL A 84 -9.70 19.22 2.18
CA VAL A 84 -8.89 18.06 1.80
C VAL A 84 -8.64 17.15 3.01
N THR A 85 -8.34 17.73 4.17
CA THR A 85 -8.12 16.97 5.41
C THR A 85 -9.39 16.22 5.84
N LEU A 86 -10.55 16.88 5.78
CA LEU A 86 -11.82 16.22 6.09
C LEU A 86 -12.14 15.10 5.10
N GLN A 87 -11.92 15.33 3.80
CA GLN A 87 -12.11 14.32 2.76
C GLN A 87 -11.21 13.09 2.97
N MET A 88 -9.96 13.32 3.37
CA MET A 88 -9.01 12.25 3.75
C MET A 88 -9.52 11.42 4.93
N TYR A 89 -9.93 12.08 6.02
CA TYR A 89 -10.45 11.37 7.19
C TYR A 89 -11.74 10.60 6.88
N ALA A 90 -12.70 11.21 6.19
CA ALA A 90 -13.96 10.58 5.83
C ALA A 90 -13.74 9.32 4.97
N ALA A 91 -12.91 9.42 3.92
CA ALA A 91 -12.61 8.27 3.07
C ALA A 91 -11.91 7.15 3.85
N MET A 92 -11.01 7.49 4.77
CA MET A 92 -10.30 6.49 5.57
C MET A 92 -11.24 5.79 6.58
N ILE A 93 -12.14 6.54 7.22
CA ILE A 93 -13.16 5.99 8.13
C ILE A 93 -14.10 5.06 7.38
N VAL A 94 -14.68 5.51 6.26
CA VAL A 94 -15.59 4.68 5.43
C VAL A 94 -14.88 3.42 4.96
N SER A 95 -13.62 3.54 4.52
CA SER A 95 -12.82 2.39 4.11
C SER A 95 -12.67 1.36 5.22
N LEU A 96 -12.34 1.81 6.43
CA LEU A 96 -12.18 0.94 7.60
C LEU A 96 -13.50 0.25 7.97
N LEU A 97 -14.61 0.98 7.96
CA LEU A 97 -15.93 0.42 8.25
C LEU A 97 -16.30 -0.69 7.25
N ILE A 98 -16.08 -0.47 5.95
CA ILE A 98 -16.36 -1.49 4.93
C ILE A 98 -15.45 -2.72 5.13
N VAL A 99 -14.17 -2.52 5.45
CA VAL A 99 -13.24 -3.64 5.72
C VAL A 99 -13.69 -4.44 6.95
N ILE A 100 -14.14 -3.77 8.01
CA ILE A 100 -14.63 -4.43 9.23
C ILE A 100 -15.91 -5.21 8.92
N TYR A 101 -16.83 -4.63 8.14
CA TYR A 101 -18.11 -5.25 7.82
C TYR A 101 -18.00 -6.41 6.82
N THR A 102 -17.26 -6.23 5.73
CA THR A 102 -17.18 -7.19 4.63
C THR A 102 -15.97 -8.13 4.72
N GLY A 103 -14.95 -7.77 5.51
CA GLY A 103 -13.65 -8.45 5.53
C GLY A 103 -12.81 -8.20 4.28
N SER A 104 -13.29 -7.38 3.33
CA SER A 104 -12.71 -7.15 2.01
C SER A 104 -12.35 -5.68 1.80
N LYS A 105 -11.37 -5.42 0.94
CA LYS A 105 -10.96 -4.05 0.61
C LYS A 105 -12.04 -3.37 -0.24
N PRO A 106 -12.45 -2.14 0.08
CA PRO A 106 -13.45 -1.45 -0.70
C PRO A 106 -12.88 -1.05 -2.06
N THR A 107 -13.70 -1.25 -3.08
CA THR A 107 -13.42 -0.86 -4.46
C THR A 107 -14.02 0.51 -4.76
N VAL A 108 -13.60 1.16 -5.83
CA VAL A 108 -14.20 2.43 -6.28
C VAL A 108 -15.72 2.31 -6.42
N ARG A 109 -16.22 1.20 -6.98
CA ARG A 109 -17.66 0.91 -7.09
C ARG A 109 -18.38 0.85 -5.74
N THR A 110 -17.69 0.41 -4.69
CA THR A 110 -18.27 0.38 -3.34
C THR A 110 -18.51 1.79 -2.82
N PHE A 111 -17.59 2.72 -3.10
CA PHE A 111 -17.77 4.13 -2.77
C PHE A 111 -18.88 4.78 -3.61
N GLU A 112 -18.95 4.47 -4.91
CA GLU A 112 -20.00 4.99 -5.80
C GLU A 112 -21.40 4.55 -5.34
N ILE A 113 -21.59 3.26 -5.04
CA ILE A 113 -22.86 2.73 -4.54
C ILE A 113 -23.22 3.36 -3.19
N LEU A 114 -22.24 3.53 -2.29
CA LEU A 114 -22.48 4.20 -1.02
C LEU A 114 -22.89 5.66 -1.22
N GLN A 115 -22.27 6.37 -2.15
CA GLN A 115 -22.66 7.74 -2.52
C GLN A 115 -24.09 7.79 -3.07
N PHE A 116 -24.46 6.87 -3.96
CA PHE A 116 -25.82 6.79 -4.50
C PHE A 116 -26.85 6.42 -3.45
N TYR A 117 -26.52 5.53 -2.51
CA TYR A 117 -27.36 5.23 -1.36
C TYR A 117 -27.58 6.48 -0.49
N LEU A 118 -26.53 7.23 -0.17
CA LEU A 118 -26.65 8.49 0.58
C LEU A 118 -27.45 9.57 -0.15
N LEU A 119 -27.49 9.54 -1.49
CA LEU A 119 -28.32 10.40 -2.32
C LEU A 119 -29.77 9.88 -2.50
N GLY A 120 -30.08 8.70 -1.97
CA GLY A 120 -31.39 8.06 -2.07
C GLY A 120 -31.68 7.42 -3.44
N TRP A 121 -30.66 7.18 -4.25
CA TRP A 121 -30.77 6.57 -5.59
C TRP A 121 -30.66 5.05 -5.56
N VAL A 122 -30.11 4.50 -4.47
CA VAL A 122 -29.94 3.07 -4.22
C VAL A 122 -30.68 2.72 -2.94
N THR A 123 -31.39 1.60 -2.97
CA THR A 123 -32.14 1.08 -1.82
C THR A 123 -31.24 0.29 -0.86
N ASP A 124 -31.71 0.07 0.38
CA ASP A 124 -30.99 -0.74 1.37
C ASP A 124 -30.67 -2.15 0.84
N ASP A 125 -31.64 -2.80 0.19
CA ASP A 125 -31.49 -4.16 -0.36
C ASP A 125 -30.39 -4.23 -1.43
N GLU A 126 -30.27 -3.22 -2.29
CA GLU A 126 -29.26 -3.14 -3.34
C GLU A 126 -27.86 -2.89 -2.77
N LEU A 127 -27.75 -2.06 -1.73
CA LEU A 127 -26.50 -1.83 -1.02
C LEU A 127 -26.04 -3.11 -0.33
N ASP A 128 -26.93 -3.80 0.38
CA ASP A 128 -26.64 -5.05 1.07
C ASP A 128 -26.25 -6.16 0.09
N ALA A 129 -26.91 -6.27 -1.06
CA ALA A 129 -26.53 -7.20 -2.11
C ALA A 129 -25.10 -6.96 -2.62
N HIS A 130 -24.71 -5.70 -2.84
CA HIS A 130 -23.35 -5.35 -3.25
C HIS A 130 -22.32 -5.65 -2.17
N LEU A 131 -22.61 -5.34 -0.91
CA LEU A 131 -21.73 -5.64 0.23
C LEU A 131 -21.59 -7.14 0.47
N ALA A 132 -22.66 -7.91 0.33
CA ALA A 132 -22.64 -9.38 0.41
C ALA A 132 -21.79 -10.00 -0.70
N GLY A 133 -21.85 -9.46 -1.93
CA GLY A 133 -20.99 -9.87 -3.04
C GLY A 133 -19.49 -9.66 -2.75
N LEU A 134 -19.13 -8.55 -2.08
CA LEU A 134 -17.76 -8.28 -1.65
C LEU A 134 -17.25 -9.26 -0.58
N ALA A 135 -18.11 -9.69 0.34
CA ALA A 135 -17.78 -10.67 1.36
C ALA A 135 -17.63 -12.09 0.77
N GLY A 136 -18.45 -12.44 -0.23
CA GLY A 136 -18.44 -13.74 -0.91
C GLY A 136 -17.15 -14.01 -1.69
N LEU A 137 -16.55 -12.98 -2.32
CA LEU A 137 -15.32 -13.10 -3.11
C LEU A 137 -14.09 -13.59 -2.34
N LYS A 138 -14.09 -13.47 -1.00
CA LYS A 138 -12.98 -13.90 -0.15
C LYS A 138 -13.06 -15.38 0.29
N LYS A 139 -14.22 -16.03 0.14
CA LYS A 139 -14.41 -17.44 0.52
C LYS A 139 -13.93 -18.44 -0.54
N THR A 140 -13.57 -17.97 -1.73
CA THR A 140 -13.24 -18.82 -2.89
C THR A 140 -11.74 -18.85 -3.23
N VAL A 141 -10.87 -18.29 -2.37
CA VAL A 141 -9.40 -18.28 -2.56
C VAL A 141 -8.70 -18.84 -1.34
#